data_AF-K2FZH0-F1
#
_entry.id   AF-K2FZH0-F1
#
_cell.length_a   1.000
_cell.length_b   1.000
_cell.length_c   1.000
_cell.angle_alpha   90.00
_cell.angle_beta   90.00
_cell.angle_gamma   90.00
#
_symmetry.space_group_name_H-M   'P 1'
#
loop_
_entity.id
_entity.type
_entity.pdbx_description
1 polymer ?
#
loop_
_entity_poly.entity_id
_entity_poly.type
_entity_poly.pdbx_seq_one_letter_code
_entity_poly.pdbx_strand_id
1 'polypeptide(L)'
;MKKFACTMILLFGMLCFGQMTSADTIEPIEYGDGVYFFNGAGERFGKALATFIKSHPELELVSMASMSDGKLYSNTDGYFVVFRKK
;
A
#
# COMPACT_ATOMS: atom_id res chain seq x y z
N MET A 1 6.62 -19.25 -16.13
CA MET A 1 8.00 -18.92 -16.58
C MET A 1 7.92 -17.89 -17.71
N LYS A 2 8.18 -16.60 -17.44
CA LYS A 2 8.46 -15.59 -18.48
C LYS A 2 9.51 -14.61 -17.93
N LYS A 3 10.63 -14.53 -18.64
CA LYS A 3 11.80 -13.67 -18.38
C LYS A 3 11.50 -12.26 -18.90
N PHE A 4 11.89 -11.21 -18.19
CA PHE A 4 12.06 -9.87 -18.77
C PHE A 4 13.32 -9.18 -18.23
N ALA A 5 13.94 -8.42 -19.12
CA ALA A 5 15.37 -8.18 -19.23
C ALA A 5 15.89 -7.03 -18.36
N CYS A 6 17.10 -7.20 -17.84
CA CYS A 6 17.93 -6.15 -17.27
C CYS A 6 18.71 -5.50 -18.43
N THR A 7 18.33 -4.28 -18.83
CA THR A 7 19.13 -3.45 -19.73
C THR A 7 19.80 -2.36 -18.91
N MET A 8 21.12 -2.50 -18.81
CA MET A 8 22.06 -1.65 -18.12
C MET A 8 22.22 -0.32 -18.88
N ILE A 9 21.81 0.81 -18.28
CA ILE A 9 22.22 2.15 -18.71
C ILE A 9 23.01 2.78 -17.56
N LEU A 10 24.33 2.80 -17.74
CA LEU A 10 25.26 3.59 -16.97
C LEU A 10 25.08 5.06 -17.37
N LEU A 11 24.76 5.92 -16.40
CA LEU A 11 25.34 7.25 -16.12
C LEU A 11 24.31 8.09 -15.34
N PHE A 12 24.74 8.61 -14.19
CA PHE A 12 24.01 9.50 -13.27
C PHE A 12 22.84 8.88 -12.48
N GLY A 13 23.18 8.31 -11.32
CA GLY A 13 22.55 8.70 -10.04
C GLY A 13 21.02 8.70 -9.92
N MET A 14 20.32 7.75 -10.55
CA MET A 14 18.89 7.60 -10.36
C MET A 14 18.58 6.13 -10.09
N LEU A 15 18.18 5.84 -8.85
CA LEU A 15 17.72 4.53 -8.41
C LEU A 15 16.73 3.96 -9.43
N CYS A 16 17.09 2.83 -10.05
CA CYS A 16 16.16 2.02 -10.83
C CYS A 16 15.07 1.52 -9.89
N PHE A 17 14.01 2.30 -9.71
CA PHE A 17 12.76 1.84 -9.12
C PHE A 17 12.20 0.81 -10.08
N GLY A 18 12.40 -0.48 -9.76
CA GLY A 18 11.73 -1.55 -10.46
C GLY A 18 10.23 -1.32 -10.36
N GLN A 19 9.59 -0.98 -11.48
CA GLN A 19 8.15 -0.96 -11.58
C GLN A 19 7.66 -2.41 -11.39
N MET A 20 7.22 -2.71 -10.17
CA MET A 20 6.50 -3.94 -9.87
C MET A 20 5.14 -3.80 -10.55
N THR A 21 4.94 -4.56 -11.62
CA THR A 21 3.77 -4.48 -12.47
C THR A 21 2.51 -4.88 -11.69
N SER A 22 1.70 -3.87 -11.35
CA SER A 22 0.24 -3.82 -11.40
C SER A 22 -0.46 -5.16 -11.67
N ALA A 23 -0.80 -5.89 -10.61
CA ALA A 23 -1.88 -6.88 -10.69
C ALA A 23 -2.69 -7.04 -9.40
N ASP A 24 -2.27 -6.47 -8.26
CA ASP A 24 -3.09 -6.58 -7.03
C ASP A 24 -2.79 -5.55 -5.92
N THR A 25 -2.11 -4.46 -6.27
CA THR A 25 -1.79 -3.38 -5.31
C THR A 25 -3.01 -2.51 -5.10
N ILE A 26 -3.64 -2.64 -3.93
CA ILE A 26 -4.60 -1.67 -3.42
C ILE A 26 -3.86 -0.35 -3.21
N GLU A 27 -4.19 0.67 -4.00
CA GLU A 27 -3.74 2.03 -3.74
C GLU A 27 -4.67 2.63 -2.67
N PRO A 28 -4.12 3.08 -1.53
CA PRO A 28 -4.93 3.69 -0.49
C PRO A 28 -5.49 5.04 -0.95
N ILE A 29 -6.74 5.29 -0.56
CA ILE A 29 -7.42 6.57 -0.78
C ILE A 29 -7.06 7.50 0.38
N GLU A 30 -6.46 8.66 0.12
CA GLU A 30 -6.16 9.68 1.12
C GLU A 30 -7.39 10.55 1.40
N TYR A 31 -7.72 10.72 2.69
CA TYR A 31 -8.82 11.55 3.18
C TYR A 31 -8.34 12.85 3.87
N GLY A 32 -7.02 13.12 3.86
CA GLY A 32 -6.40 14.24 4.55
C GLY A 32 -6.00 13.91 5.98
N ASP A 33 -5.20 14.78 6.61
CA ASP A 33 -4.73 14.68 8.00
C ASP A 33 -4.13 13.31 8.39
N GLY A 34 -3.45 12.68 7.43
CA GLY A 34 -2.83 11.37 7.63
C GLY A 34 -3.82 10.20 7.66
N VAL A 35 -5.09 10.42 7.29
CA VAL A 35 -6.13 9.38 7.21
C VAL A 35 -6.16 8.78 5.81
N TYR A 36 -6.08 7.45 5.74
CA TYR A 36 -6.11 6.69 4.50
C TYR A 36 -7.12 5.55 4.59
N PHE A 37 -7.72 5.16 3.47
CA PHE A 37 -8.54 3.97 3.35
C PHE A 37 -7.93 2.98 2.36
N PHE A 38 -7.70 1.75 2.81
CA PHE A 38 -7.23 0.64 1.98
C PHE A 38 -8.42 -0.22 1.58
N ASN A 39 -8.80 -0.20 0.30
CA ASN A 39 -9.96 -0.91 -0.25
C ASN A 39 -9.73 -2.41 -0.51
N GLY A 40 -9.33 -3.13 0.54
CA GLY A 40 -9.38 -4.57 0.53
C GLY A 40 -8.94 -5.16 1.85
N ALA A 41 -9.06 -6.47 1.96
CA ALA A 41 -8.87 -7.19 3.21
C ALA A 41 -7.91 -8.38 3.10
N GLY A 42 -7.62 -8.97 4.27
CA GLY A 42 -6.75 -10.12 4.40
C GLY A 42 -5.35 -9.86 3.83
N GLU A 43 -4.88 -10.78 3.00
CA GLU A 43 -3.53 -10.72 2.41
C GLU A 43 -3.32 -9.48 1.52
N ARG A 44 -4.36 -9.04 0.81
CA ARG A 44 -4.26 -7.87 -0.07
C ARG A 44 -4.01 -6.60 0.74
N PHE A 45 -4.71 -6.44 1.87
CA PHE A 45 -4.46 -5.34 2.81
C PHE A 45 -3.03 -5.38 3.35
N GLY A 46 -2.59 -6.54 3.84
CA GLY A 46 -1.25 -6.68 4.42
C GLY A 46 -0.13 -6.30 3.45
N LYS A 47 -0.22 -6.74 2.19
CA LYS A 47 0.75 -6.40 1.14
C LYS A 47 0.72 -4.91 0.78
N ALA A 48 -0.47 -4.32 0.70
CA ALA A 48 -0.63 -2.91 0.38
C ALA A 48 -0.08 -2.02 1.49
N LEU A 49 -0.41 -2.32 2.76
CA LEU A 49 0.09 -1.58 3.91
C LEU A 49 1.63 -1.69 4.03
N ALA A 50 2.19 -2.88 3.86
CA ALA A 50 3.64 -3.07 3.88
C ALA A 50 4.35 -2.27 2.78
N THR A 51 3.77 -2.26 1.57
CA THR A 51 4.29 -1.46 0.45
C THR A 51 4.23 0.03 0.77
N PHE A 52 3.10 0.50 1.31
CA PHE A 52 2.89 1.91 1.66
C PHE A 52 3.87 2.40 2.74
N ILE A 53 4.09 1.63 3.80
CA ILE A 53 5.06 1.97 4.85
C ILE A 53 6.48 2.03 4.28
N LYS A 54 6.82 1.10 3.37
CA LYS A 54 8.14 1.08 2.73
C LYS A 54 8.36 2.29 1.82
N SER A 55 7.33 2.77 1.13
CA SER A 55 7.43 3.95 0.26
C SER A 55 7.35 5.29 1.00
N HIS A 56 6.88 5.30 2.25
CA HIS A 56 6.73 6.50 3.08
C HIS A 56 7.48 6.35 4.42
N PRO A 57 8.82 6.24 4.39
CA PRO A 57 9.62 6.05 5.61
C PRO A 57 9.54 7.22 6.61
N GLU A 58 9.04 8.38 6.21
CA GLU A 58 8.78 9.55 7.03
C GLU A 58 7.51 9.44 7.90
N LEU A 59 6.65 8.46 7.61
CA LEU A 59 5.39 8.25 8.33
C LEU A 59 5.51 7.15 9.38
N GLU A 60 4.72 7.29 10.44
CA GLU A 60 4.53 6.32 11.52
C GLU A 60 3.05 5.94 11.59
N LEU A 61 2.76 4.64 11.65
CA LEU A 61 1.41 4.12 11.83
C LEU A 61 0.90 4.42 13.24
N VAL A 62 -0.21 5.14 13.34
CA VAL A 62 -0.83 5.54 14.61
C VAL A 62 -1.96 4.59 15.00
N SER A 63 -2.87 4.29 14.06
CA SER A 63 -4.07 3.52 14.32
C SER A 63 -4.61 2.87 13.05
N MET A 64 -5.40 1.81 13.22
CA MET A 64 -6.15 1.18 12.14
C MET A 64 -7.50 0.66 12.62
N ALA A 65 -8.51 0.71 11.75
CA ALA A 65 -9.85 0.19 12.00
C ALA A 65 -10.40 -0.48 10.75
N SER A 66 -10.95 -1.68 10.90
CA SER A 66 -11.65 -2.37 9.81
C SER A 66 -13.00 -1.72 9.54
N MET A 67 -13.32 -1.53 8.26
CA MET A 67 -14.68 -1.20 7.84
C MET A 67 -15.45 -2.51 7.60
N SER A 68 -16.56 -2.67 8.31
CA SER A 68 -17.59 -3.68 8.02
C SER A 68 -18.86 -2.98 7.58
N ASP A 69 -19.56 -3.54 6.60
CA ASP A 69 -20.88 -3.07 6.15
C ASP A 69 -22.01 -3.35 7.18
N GLY A 70 -21.67 -3.82 8.38
CA GLY A 70 -22.61 -4.07 9.47
C GLY A 70 -23.37 -5.40 9.38
N LYS A 71 -23.08 -6.25 8.38
CA LYS A 71 -23.66 -7.59 8.31
C LYS A 71 -22.82 -8.56 9.15
N LEU A 72 -23.48 -9.33 10.01
CA LEU A 72 -22.87 -10.33 10.92
C LEU A 72 -21.96 -11.38 10.25
N TYR A 73 -21.96 -11.47 8.92
CA TYR A 73 -21.17 -12.42 8.13
C TYR A 73 -20.48 -11.79 6.92
N SER A 74 -20.35 -10.45 6.85
CA SER A 74 -19.69 -9.82 5.72
C SER A 74 -18.17 -9.87 5.83
N ASN A 75 -17.54 -9.94 4.66
CA ASN A 75 -16.12 -9.70 4.51
C ASN A 75 -15.83 -8.22 4.82
N THR A 76 -14.71 -7.96 5.49
CA THR A 76 -14.19 -6.60 5.64
C THR A 76 -13.97 -5.98 4.26
N ASP A 77 -14.56 -4.81 4.00
CA ASP A 77 -14.43 -4.12 2.71
C ASP A 77 -13.10 -3.37 2.60
N GLY A 78 -12.50 -3.04 3.74
CA GLY A 78 -11.22 -2.36 3.82
C GLY A 78 -10.87 -1.89 5.21
N TYR A 79 -9.83 -1.06 5.29
CA TYR A 79 -9.31 -0.55 6.56
C TYR A 79 -9.09 0.96 6.46
N PHE A 80 -9.59 1.70 7.44
CA PHE A 80 -9.10 3.03 7.73
C PHE A 80 -7.79 2.91 8.51
N VAL A 81 -6.79 3.69 8.10
CA VAL A 81 -5.45 3.69 8.68
C VAL A 81 -5.02 5.13 8.87
N VAL A 82 -4.50 5.45 10.05
CA VAL A 82 -4.02 6.79 10.39
C VAL A 82 -2.51 6.77 10.54
N PHE A 83 -1.84 7.68 9.85
CA PHE A 83 -0.41 7.92 9.93
C PHE A 83 -0.12 9.32 10.48
N ARG A 84 1.06 9.50 11.07
CA ARG A 84 1.62 10.82 11.40
C ARG A 84 3.06 10.92 10.89
N LYS A 85 3.58 12.13 10.75
CA LYS A 85 5.02 12.33 10.54
C LYS A 85 5.80 11.95 11.80
N LYS A 86 6.97 11.36 11.60
CA LYS A 86 7.95 11.11 12.65
C LYS A 86 8.55 12.39 13.21
#